data_AF-I0Z9U7-F1
#
_entry.id   AF-I0Z9U7-F1
#
_cell.length_a   1.000
_cell.length_b   1.000
_cell.length_c   1.000
_cell.angle_alpha   90.00
_cell.angle_beta   90.00
_cell.angle_gamma   90.00
#
_symmetry.space_group_name_H-M   'P 1'
#
loop_
_entity.id
_entity.type
_entity.pdbx_description
1 polymer ?
#
loop_
_entity_poly.entity_id
_entity_poly.type
_entity_poly.pdbx_seq_one_letter_code
_entity_poly.pdbx_strand_id
1 'polypeptide(L)'
;MGQRAPAKKLASELLRRHYQVGRPQLSVGDHQPYLDNLGVVHWPLLLVYPETMQMDAVEDASEQDTLGDHLDVMFSPEAPPLEWDRDHEYTRVNIEAYYLSHAAEALSLGELAEALHSGWPKSKDEEAMPSPYGKHAAKWVRVAEEQSLQEILHEPGHVIPGVPVFFIVASGSRYRDSFLSEDRPIL
;
A
#
# COMPACT_ATOMS: atom_id res chain seq x y z
N MET A 1 15.39 4.69 29.17
CA MET A 1 14.50 3.60 28.72
C MET A 1 13.18 4.08 28.09
N GLY A 2 13.03 5.34 27.66
CA GLY A 2 11.68 5.94 27.46
C GLY A 2 11.13 6.19 26.05
N GLN A 3 11.90 6.03 24.96
CA GLN A 3 11.43 6.49 23.62
C GLN A 3 11.08 5.36 22.62
N ARG A 4 11.49 4.10 22.87
CA ARG A 4 11.19 2.95 22.00
C ARG A 4 9.93 2.15 22.37
N ALA A 5 9.32 2.45 23.52
CA ALA A 5 8.18 1.67 24.03
C ALA A 5 6.92 1.76 23.14
N PRO A 6 6.53 2.93 22.59
CA PRO A 6 5.38 3.02 21.69
C PRO A 6 5.57 2.25 20.39
N ALA A 7 6.73 2.42 19.72
CA ALA A 7 7.04 1.72 18.47
C ALA A 7 7.09 0.20 18.65
N LYS A 8 7.68 -0.29 19.76
CA LYS A 8 7.68 -1.73 20.07
C LYS A 8 6.28 -2.26 20.34
N LYS A 9 5.43 -1.49 21.02
CA LYS A 9 4.02 -1.87 21.27
C LYS A 9 3.27 -1.99 19.94
N LEU A 10 3.37 -0.99 19.07
CA LEU A 10 2.76 -1.01 17.74
C LEU A 10 3.26 -2.21 16.91
N ALA A 11 4.57 -2.39 16.79
CA ALA A 11 5.16 -3.53 16.08
C ALA A 11 4.65 -4.88 16.62
N SER A 12 4.52 -5.00 17.94
CA SER A 12 3.98 -6.21 18.57
C SER A 12 2.52 -6.45 18.20
N GLU A 13 1.69 -5.40 18.18
CA GLU A 13 0.29 -5.52 17.78
C GLU A 13 0.14 -5.86 16.30
N LEU A 14 0.92 -5.25 15.41
CA LEU A 14 0.90 -5.56 13.97
C LEU A 14 1.24 -7.05 13.72
N LEU A 15 2.31 -7.55 14.35
CA LEU A 15 2.72 -8.94 14.22
C LEU A 15 1.75 -9.91 14.91
N ARG A 16 1.16 -9.53 16.05
CA ARG A 16 0.12 -10.32 16.74
C ARG A 16 -1.13 -10.47 15.87
N ARG A 17 -1.43 -9.47 15.05
CA ARG A 17 -2.48 -9.48 14.04
C ARG A 17 -2.08 -10.21 12.76
N HIS A 18 -0.88 -10.78 12.67
CA HIS A 18 -0.36 -11.47 11.49
C HIS A 18 -0.12 -10.59 10.25
N TYR A 19 -0.03 -9.27 10.40
CA TYR A 19 0.41 -8.43 9.29
C TYR A 19 1.87 -8.70 8.95
N GLN A 20 2.15 -8.91 7.67
CA GLN A 20 3.50 -9.07 7.15
C GLN A 20 4.00 -7.70 6.68
N VAL A 21 4.80 -7.01 7.50
CA VAL A 21 5.34 -5.69 7.15
C VAL A 21 6.80 -5.79 6.77
N GLY A 22 7.13 -5.37 5.57
CA GLY A 22 8.48 -5.26 5.04
C GLY A 22 8.99 -3.83 4.98
N ARG A 23 10.16 -3.65 4.37
CA ARG A 23 10.71 -2.30 4.12
C ARG A 23 9.94 -1.64 2.96
N PRO A 24 9.75 -0.31 2.99
CA PRO A 24 9.13 0.40 1.90
C PRO A 24 9.99 0.36 0.65
N GLN A 25 9.31 0.28 -0.49
CA GLN A 25 9.90 0.38 -1.82
C GLN A 25 9.68 1.78 -2.42
N LEU A 26 8.59 2.43 -2.02
CA LEU A 26 8.26 3.80 -2.40
C LEU A 26 8.51 4.73 -1.21
N SER A 27 8.73 6.02 -1.48
CA SER A 27 8.81 7.02 -0.42
C SER A 27 7.43 7.17 0.24
N VAL A 28 7.33 6.83 1.51
CA VAL A 28 6.10 6.89 2.32
C VAL A 28 6.01 8.16 3.17
N GLY A 29 6.98 9.08 3.01
CA GLY A 29 7.12 10.26 3.88
C GLY A 29 7.30 9.88 5.35
N ASP A 30 6.80 10.75 6.24
CA ASP A 30 6.84 10.53 7.70
C ASP A 30 5.58 9.81 8.23
N HIS A 31 4.69 9.36 7.34
CA HIS A 31 3.44 8.70 7.73
C HIS A 31 3.70 7.27 8.17
N GLN A 32 3.17 6.90 9.33
CA GLN A 32 3.31 5.57 9.92
C GLN A 32 1.96 5.08 10.43
N PRO A 33 1.72 3.76 10.46
CA PRO A 33 0.53 3.25 11.10
C PRO A 33 0.51 3.60 12.59
N TYR A 34 -0.68 3.68 13.16
CA TYR A 34 -0.86 3.89 14.59
C TYR A 34 -2.01 3.05 15.14
N LEU A 35 -2.07 2.93 16.47
CA LEU A 35 -3.18 2.31 17.16
C LEU A 35 -4.05 3.41 17.77
N ASP A 36 -5.35 3.36 17.50
CA ASP A 36 -6.30 4.24 18.17
C ASP A 36 -6.54 3.82 19.64
N ASN A 37 -7.45 4.52 20.32
CA ASN A 37 -7.79 4.24 21.72
C ASN A 37 -8.55 2.91 21.91
N LEU A 38 -9.15 2.38 20.86
CA LEU A 38 -9.88 1.10 20.85
C LEU A 38 -8.96 -0.07 20.44
N GLY A 39 -7.73 0.22 20.05
CA GLY A 39 -6.73 -0.73 19.59
C GLY A 39 -6.86 -1.10 18.12
N VAL A 40 -7.66 -0.37 17.34
CA VAL A 40 -7.78 -0.49 15.88
C VAL A 40 -6.52 0.09 15.23
N VAL A 41 -5.98 -0.61 14.23
CA VAL A 41 -4.85 -0.10 13.46
C VAL A 41 -5.35 0.85 12.39
N HIS A 42 -4.77 2.03 12.36
CA HIS A 42 -4.94 2.99 11.28
C HIS A 42 -3.68 3.01 10.43
N TRP A 43 -3.84 2.86 9.13
CA TRP A 43 -2.78 2.83 8.15
C TRP A 43 -2.81 4.11 7.30
N PRO A 44 -1.68 4.79 7.09
CA PRO A 44 -1.53 5.55 5.86
C PRO A 44 -1.47 4.57 4.70
N LEU A 45 -2.04 4.90 3.55
CA LEU A 45 -1.95 4.08 2.34
C LEU A 45 -1.58 4.93 1.13
N LEU A 46 -0.89 4.31 0.16
CA LEU A 46 -0.52 4.93 -1.09
C LEU A 46 -1.36 4.38 -2.24
N LEU A 47 -1.94 5.28 -3.02
CA LEU A 47 -2.56 4.98 -4.30
C LEU A 47 -1.58 5.37 -5.41
N VAL A 48 -1.11 4.39 -6.18
CA VAL A 48 -0.13 4.59 -7.25
C VAL A 48 -0.83 4.47 -8.59
N TYR A 49 -0.61 5.44 -9.47
CA TYR A 49 -1.08 5.44 -10.85
C TYR A 49 0.09 5.05 -11.76
N PRO A 50 0.25 3.75 -12.09
CA PRO A 50 1.47 3.22 -12.69
C PRO A 50 1.73 3.70 -14.13
N GLU A 51 0.75 4.33 -14.78
CA GLU A 51 0.91 4.90 -16.12
C GLU A 51 1.75 6.18 -16.11
N THR A 52 1.59 6.99 -15.05
CA THR A 52 2.24 8.30 -14.91
C THR A 52 3.20 8.36 -13.73
N MET A 53 3.27 7.30 -12.93
CA MET A 53 4.00 7.22 -11.65
C MET A 53 3.59 8.29 -10.65
N GLN A 54 2.37 8.82 -10.78
CA GLN A 54 1.80 9.69 -9.77
C GLN A 54 1.32 8.88 -8.57
N MET A 55 1.32 9.51 -7.41
CA MET A 55 0.94 8.89 -6.16
C MET A 55 0.07 9.84 -5.35
N ASP A 56 -1.04 9.32 -4.84
CA ASP A 56 -1.82 9.97 -3.79
C ASP A 56 -1.63 9.20 -2.48
N ALA A 57 -1.78 9.91 -1.36
CA ALA A 57 -1.76 9.32 -0.03
C ALA A 57 -3.11 9.52 0.64
N VAL A 58 -3.65 8.45 1.23
CA VAL A 58 -4.68 8.56 2.26
C VAL A 58 -3.96 8.47 3.59
N GLU A 59 -4.03 9.54 4.38
CA GLU A 59 -3.21 9.69 5.60
C GLU A 59 -3.71 8.80 6.74
N ASP A 60 -5.02 8.52 6.79
CA ASP A 60 -5.67 7.82 7.88
C ASP A 60 -6.78 6.89 7.36
N ALA A 61 -6.45 5.61 7.27
CA ALA A 61 -7.37 4.55 6.86
C ALA A 61 -7.48 3.49 7.97
N SER A 62 -8.67 3.30 8.54
CA SER A 62 -8.87 2.26 9.54
C SER A 62 -8.74 0.89 8.89
N GLU A 63 -8.11 -0.09 9.55
CA GLU A 63 -8.08 -1.47 9.08
C GLU A 63 -9.49 -2.08 8.90
N GLN A 64 -10.52 -1.45 9.48
CA GLN A 64 -11.92 -1.86 9.36
C GLN A 64 -12.66 -1.21 8.19
N ASP A 65 -12.13 -0.13 7.62
CA ASP A 65 -12.70 0.52 6.44
C ASP A 65 -12.51 -0.37 5.22
N THR A 66 -13.42 -0.29 4.25
CA THR A 66 -13.20 -0.95 2.96
C THR A 66 -12.29 -0.10 2.07
N LEU A 67 -11.57 -0.74 1.15
CA LEU A 67 -10.82 0.05 0.15
C LEU A 67 -11.79 0.89 -0.70
N GLY A 68 -12.98 0.36 -0.98
CA GLY A 68 -14.05 1.05 -1.68
C GLY A 68 -14.47 2.36 -1.04
N ASP A 69 -14.58 2.41 0.30
CA ASP A 69 -14.92 3.65 1.03
C ASP A 69 -13.89 4.77 0.77
N HIS A 70 -12.60 4.42 0.74
CA HIS A 70 -11.55 5.38 0.41
C HIS A 70 -11.58 5.79 -1.06
N LEU A 71 -11.81 4.84 -1.98
CA LEU A 71 -11.92 5.13 -3.41
C LEU A 71 -13.16 6.00 -3.73
N ASP A 72 -14.28 5.82 -3.01
CA ASP A 72 -15.46 6.66 -3.14
C ASP A 72 -15.16 8.12 -2.85
N VAL A 73 -14.33 8.40 -1.83
CA VAL A 73 -13.89 9.75 -1.48
C VAL A 73 -12.92 10.30 -2.54
N MET A 74 -11.89 9.51 -2.86
CA MET A 74 -10.80 9.92 -3.77
C MET A 74 -11.28 10.18 -5.20
N PHE A 75 -12.29 9.43 -5.67
CA PHE A 75 -12.88 9.56 -7.01
C PHE A 75 -14.30 10.16 -6.97
N SER A 76 -14.66 10.84 -5.88
CA SER A 76 -15.94 11.53 -5.77
C SER A 76 -16.03 12.68 -6.79
N PRO A 77 -17.23 13.10 -7.20
CA PRO A 77 -17.41 14.28 -8.07
C PRO A 77 -16.89 15.59 -7.46
N GLU A 78 -16.66 15.63 -6.15
CA GLU A 78 -16.13 16.78 -5.41
C GLU A 78 -14.61 16.74 -5.25
N ALA A 79 -13.97 15.60 -5.55
CA ALA A 79 -12.53 15.45 -5.49
C ALA A 79 -11.84 16.34 -6.54
N PRO A 80 -10.62 16.84 -6.25
CA PRO A 80 -9.81 17.53 -7.25
C PRO A 80 -9.62 16.65 -8.49
N PRO A 81 -9.69 17.21 -9.71
CA PRO A 81 -9.46 16.43 -10.91
C PRO A 81 -8.00 15.95 -10.97
N LEU A 82 -7.79 14.74 -11.46
CA LEU A 82 -6.47 14.22 -11.79
C LEU A 82 -5.93 14.97 -13.02
N GLU A 83 -5.07 15.97 -12.83
CA GLU A 83 -4.61 16.87 -13.92
C GLU A 83 -3.93 16.15 -15.10
N TRP A 84 -3.39 14.97 -14.83
CA TRP A 84 -2.72 14.12 -15.80
C TRP A 84 -3.68 13.19 -16.56
N ASP A 85 -4.88 12.93 -16.04
CA ASP A 85 -5.90 12.10 -16.65
C ASP A 85 -6.71 12.89 -17.69
N ARG A 86 -6.05 13.23 -18.80
CA ARG A 86 -6.62 14.07 -19.86
C ARG A 86 -7.81 13.43 -20.56
N ASP A 87 -7.85 12.11 -20.59
CA ASP A 87 -8.88 11.31 -21.26
C ASP A 87 -10.02 10.93 -20.29
N HIS A 88 -9.94 11.34 -19.02
CA HIS A 88 -10.92 11.09 -17.97
C HIS A 88 -11.23 9.59 -17.79
N GLU A 89 -10.20 8.74 -17.89
CA GLU A 89 -10.34 7.31 -17.77
C GLU A 89 -10.40 6.84 -16.31
N TYR A 90 -9.82 7.60 -15.37
CA TYR A 90 -9.78 7.27 -13.95
C TYR A 90 -11.03 7.80 -13.23
N THR A 91 -12.15 7.11 -13.46
CA THR A 91 -13.42 7.37 -12.77
C THR A 91 -13.78 6.25 -11.81
N ARG A 92 -14.59 6.53 -10.80
CA ARG A 92 -14.94 5.55 -9.76
C ARG A 92 -15.46 4.20 -10.30
N VAL A 93 -16.20 4.21 -11.41
CA VAL A 93 -16.77 3.00 -12.03
C VAL A 93 -15.83 2.33 -13.06
N ASN A 94 -14.71 2.97 -13.37
CA ASN A 94 -13.77 2.55 -14.41
C ASN A 94 -12.35 2.34 -13.85
N ILE A 95 -12.21 2.09 -12.55
CA ILE A 95 -10.91 1.78 -11.93
C ILE A 95 -10.89 0.37 -11.36
N GLU A 96 -9.70 -0.21 -11.32
CA GLU A 96 -9.38 -1.45 -10.63
C GLU A 96 -8.17 -1.21 -9.72
N ALA A 97 -8.21 -1.77 -8.51
CA ALA A 97 -7.10 -1.71 -7.57
C ALA A 97 -6.34 -3.05 -7.54
N TYR A 98 -5.02 -2.96 -7.44
CA TYR A 98 -4.13 -4.11 -7.37
C TYR A 98 -3.08 -3.92 -6.27
N TYR A 99 -2.61 -5.00 -5.68
CA TYR A 99 -1.35 -5.00 -4.93
C TYR A 99 -0.35 -5.95 -5.58
N LEU A 100 0.93 -5.74 -5.30
CA LEU A 100 1.99 -6.65 -5.72
C LEU A 100 2.25 -7.69 -4.64
N SER A 101 1.98 -8.96 -4.91
CA SER A 101 2.29 -10.02 -3.93
C SER A 101 3.81 -10.15 -3.73
N HIS A 102 4.25 -10.45 -2.51
CA HIS A 102 5.66 -10.58 -2.15
C HIS A 102 6.48 -9.31 -2.49
N ALA A 103 5.86 -8.14 -2.34
CA ALA A 103 6.49 -6.85 -2.53
C ALA A 103 7.61 -6.57 -1.52
N ALA A 104 7.74 -7.31 -0.43
CA ALA A 104 8.86 -7.13 0.49
C ALA A 104 9.20 -8.41 1.23
N GLU A 105 10.34 -8.40 1.93
CA GLU A 105 10.66 -9.38 2.95
C GLU A 105 10.10 -8.91 4.29
N ALA A 106 9.36 -9.79 4.98
CA ALA A 106 8.74 -9.46 6.26
C ALA A 106 9.81 -9.26 7.35
N LEU A 107 9.68 -8.17 8.10
CA LEU A 107 10.61 -7.78 9.17
C LEU A 107 10.32 -8.56 10.45
N SER A 108 11.38 -8.82 11.22
CA SER A 108 11.23 -9.27 12.61
C SER A 108 10.69 -8.15 13.51
N LEU A 109 10.20 -8.52 14.70
CA LEU A 109 9.74 -7.54 15.70
C LEU A 109 10.77 -6.45 16.01
N GLY A 110 12.05 -6.81 16.09
CA GLY A 110 13.12 -5.88 16.41
C GLY A 110 13.32 -4.85 15.29
N GLU A 111 13.35 -5.32 14.05
CA GLU A 111 13.54 -4.48 12.87
C GLU A 111 12.33 -3.57 12.62
N LEU A 112 11.12 -4.10 12.75
CA LEU A 112 9.89 -3.32 12.61
C LEU A 112 9.78 -2.25 13.70
N ALA A 113 10.10 -2.60 14.95
CA ALA A 113 10.09 -1.63 16.05
C ALA A 113 11.16 -0.53 15.88
N GLU A 114 12.31 -0.85 15.27
CA GLU A 114 13.33 0.14 14.94
C GLU A 114 12.86 1.08 13.82
N ALA A 115 12.28 0.54 12.74
CA ALA A 115 11.73 1.32 11.64
C ALA A 115 10.60 2.27 12.09
N LEU A 116 9.65 1.77 12.88
CA LEU A 116 8.57 2.58 13.45
C LEU A 116 9.06 3.62 14.47
N HIS A 117 10.29 3.50 14.99
CA HIS A 117 10.83 4.47 15.94
C HIS A 117 11.68 5.54 15.28
N SER A 118 12.55 5.13 14.35
CA SER A 118 13.60 5.98 13.78
C SER A 118 13.33 6.38 12.33
N GLY A 119 12.17 5.99 11.79
CA GLY A 119 11.84 6.08 10.38
C GLY A 119 12.37 4.88 9.61
N TRP A 120 11.83 4.69 8.42
CA TRP A 120 12.32 3.67 7.51
C TRP A 120 13.77 4.00 7.12
N PRO A 121 14.68 3.01 7.11
CA PRO A 121 16.02 3.25 6.56
C PRO A 121 15.85 3.78 5.14
N LYS A 122 16.53 4.88 4.80
CA LYS A 122 16.53 5.41 3.43
C LYS A 122 16.87 4.25 2.48
N SER A 123 15.96 3.89 1.59
CA SER A 123 16.27 2.94 0.52
C SER A 123 17.42 3.53 -0.30
N LYS A 124 18.21 2.67 -0.95
CA LYS A 124 19.26 3.16 -1.86
C LYS A 124 18.69 3.72 -3.16
N ASP A 125 17.42 3.44 -3.45
CA ASP A 125 16.74 3.80 -4.67
C ASP A 125 15.36 4.37 -4.30
N GLU A 126 15.25 5.69 -4.15
CA GLU A 126 13.99 6.40 -3.85
C GLU A 126 13.05 6.45 -5.07
N GLU A 127 13.55 6.04 -6.24
CA GLU A 127 12.89 6.11 -7.56
C GLU A 127 12.60 4.71 -8.15
N ALA A 128 12.98 3.64 -7.45
CA ALA A 128 12.75 2.29 -7.92
C ALA A 128 11.31 1.86 -7.65
N MET A 129 10.64 1.40 -8.71
CA MET A 129 9.36 0.69 -8.57
C MET A 129 9.49 -0.54 -7.67
N PRO A 130 8.39 -0.97 -7.05
CA PRO A 130 8.30 -2.27 -6.40
C PRO A 130 8.83 -3.41 -7.28
N SER A 131 10.01 -3.94 -6.94
CA SER A 131 10.61 -5.11 -7.57
C SER A 131 10.35 -6.35 -6.70
N PRO A 132 10.30 -7.57 -7.24
CA PRO A 132 10.04 -8.77 -6.46
C PRO A 132 11.09 -8.93 -5.35
N TYR A 133 10.66 -8.98 -4.08
CA TYR A 133 11.56 -9.32 -2.97
C TYR A 133 11.52 -10.83 -2.71
N GLY A 134 12.67 -11.49 -2.84
CA GLY A 134 12.86 -12.88 -2.41
C GLY A 134 12.73 -13.93 -3.53
N LYS A 135 12.45 -15.17 -3.12
CA LYS A 135 12.49 -16.37 -4.00
C LYS A 135 11.17 -16.71 -4.67
N HIS A 136 10.09 -16.00 -4.32
CA HIS A 136 8.75 -16.23 -4.85
C HIS A 136 8.48 -15.31 -6.04
N ALA A 137 7.76 -15.81 -7.06
CA ALA A 137 7.33 -14.98 -8.17
C ALA A 137 6.28 -13.98 -7.67
N ALA A 138 6.61 -12.69 -7.70
CA ALA A 138 5.62 -11.64 -7.47
C ALA A 138 4.58 -11.65 -8.60
N LYS A 139 3.34 -11.25 -8.29
CA LYS A 139 2.25 -11.13 -9.25
C LYS A 139 1.32 -10.00 -8.82
N TRP A 140 0.69 -9.38 -9.81
CA TRP A 140 -0.40 -8.45 -9.56
C TRP A 140 -1.62 -9.23 -9.06
N VAL A 141 -2.11 -8.85 -7.89
CA VAL A 141 -3.33 -9.42 -7.33
C VAL A 141 -4.39 -8.33 -7.31
N ARG A 142 -5.51 -8.59 -7.99
CA ARG A 142 -6.65 -7.69 -8.01
C ARG A 142 -7.29 -7.67 -6.62
N VAL A 143 -7.59 -6.48 -6.13
CA VAL A 143 -8.29 -6.26 -4.87
C VAL A 143 -9.80 -6.28 -5.10
N ALA A 144 -10.53 -6.94 -4.21
CA ALA A 144 -11.97 -6.79 -4.08
C ALA A 144 -12.24 -5.60 -3.14
N GLU A 145 -12.66 -4.46 -3.70
CA GLU A 145 -12.75 -3.19 -2.97
C GLU A 145 -13.82 -3.18 -1.87
N GLU A 146 -14.75 -4.14 -1.91
CA GLU A 146 -15.75 -4.40 -0.86
C GLU A 146 -15.16 -5.06 0.40
N GLN A 147 -13.93 -5.59 0.32
CA GLN A 147 -13.23 -6.11 1.49
C GLN A 147 -12.68 -4.98 2.35
N SER A 148 -12.68 -5.20 3.66
CA SER A 148 -11.94 -4.35 4.59
C SER A 148 -10.44 -4.35 4.29
N LEU A 149 -9.75 -3.27 4.65
CA LEU A 149 -8.30 -3.21 4.55
C LEU A 149 -7.65 -4.35 5.33
N GLN A 150 -8.19 -4.72 6.49
CA GLN A 150 -7.70 -5.88 7.25
C GLN A 150 -7.73 -7.16 6.41
N GLU A 151 -8.86 -7.48 5.77
CA GLU A 151 -8.99 -8.68 4.94
C GLU A 151 -7.99 -8.67 3.78
N ILE A 152 -7.87 -7.53 3.08
CA ILE A 152 -6.94 -7.37 1.95
C ILE A 152 -5.48 -7.56 2.39
N LEU A 153 -5.10 -6.99 3.54
CA LEU A 153 -3.75 -7.08 4.09
C LEU A 153 -3.43 -8.46 4.68
N HIS A 154 -4.44 -9.32 4.88
CA HIS A 154 -4.29 -10.71 5.30
C HIS A 154 -4.25 -11.71 4.14
N GLU A 155 -4.45 -11.26 2.90
CA GLU A 155 -4.39 -12.13 1.74
C GLU A 155 -3.03 -12.86 1.64
N PRO A 156 -3.01 -14.16 1.27
CA PRO A 156 -1.77 -14.91 1.17
C PRO A 156 -0.75 -14.25 0.24
N GLY A 157 0.44 -14.00 0.78
CA GLY A 157 1.54 -13.36 0.04
C GLY A 157 1.46 -11.84 0.00
N HIS A 158 0.49 -11.20 0.67
CA HIS A 158 0.51 -9.76 0.87
C HIS A 158 1.56 -9.39 1.93
N VAL A 159 2.72 -8.91 1.47
CA VAL A 159 3.73 -8.31 2.34
C VAL A 159 3.71 -6.80 2.11
N ILE A 160 3.30 -6.07 3.14
CA ILE A 160 3.11 -4.61 3.16
C ILE A 160 4.49 -3.94 3.08
N PRO A 161 4.84 -3.25 1.98
CA PRO A 161 6.13 -2.58 1.86
C PRO A 161 6.10 -1.26 2.63
N GLY A 162 6.28 -1.34 3.94
CA GLY A 162 6.21 -0.22 4.89
C GLY A 162 4.78 0.21 5.19
N VAL A 163 4.03 0.62 4.17
CA VAL A 163 2.60 0.97 4.24
C VAL A 163 1.84 0.25 3.12
N PRO A 164 0.50 0.06 3.21
CA PRO A 164 -0.30 -0.47 2.11
C PRO A 164 -0.11 0.35 0.83
N VAL A 165 0.20 -0.33 -0.27
CA VAL A 165 0.36 0.28 -1.60
C VAL A 165 -0.62 -0.39 -2.55
N PHE A 166 -1.52 0.40 -3.12
CA PHE A 166 -2.50 -0.04 -4.10
C PHE A 166 -2.25 0.65 -5.44
N PHE A 167 -2.15 -0.14 -6.49
CA PHE A 167 -2.00 0.31 -7.86
C PHE A 167 -3.37 0.47 -8.49
N ILE A 168 -3.72 1.70 -8.82
CA ILE A 168 -5.00 2.04 -9.44
C ILE A 168 -4.81 2.08 -10.94
N VAL A 169 -5.63 1.33 -11.67
CA VAL A 169 -5.56 1.21 -13.12
C VAL A 169 -6.95 1.45 -13.70
N ALA A 170 -7.05 2.28 -14.74
CA ALA A 170 -8.29 2.43 -15.48
C ALA A 170 -8.65 1.12 -16.21
N SER A 171 -9.83 0.55 -15.91
CA SER A 171 -10.22 -0.79 -16.34
C SER A 171 -10.42 -0.91 -17.86
N GLY A 172 -10.78 0.20 -18.52
CA GLY A 172 -10.95 0.29 -19.97
C GLY A 172 -9.73 0.76 -20.76
N SER A 173 -8.62 1.12 -20.11
CA SER A 173 -7.48 1.73 -20.80
C SER A 173 -6.62 0.70 -21.53
N ARG A 174 -5.94 1.12 -22.61
CA ARG A 174 -4.93 0.29 -23.29
C ARG A 174 -3.73 -0.03 -22.40
N TYR A 175 -3.48 0.82 -21.40
CA TYR A 175 -2.41 0.62 -20.44
C TYR A 175 -2.62 -0.63 -19.59
N ARG A 176 -3.87 -0.92 -19.20
CA ARG A 176 -4.21 -2.06 -18.35
C ARG A 176 -3.69 -3.40 -18.87
N ASP A 177 -3.92 -3.70 -20.14
CA ASP A 177 -3.49 -4.97 -20.73
C ASP A 177 -1.96 -5.11 -20.70
N SER A 178 -1.24 -4.00 -20.91
CA SER A 178 0.22 -3.97 -20.78
C SER A 178 0.67 -4.09 -19.32
N PHE A 179 -0.04 -3.49 -18.36
CA PHE A 179 0.25 -3.57 -16.93
C PHE A 179 0.14 -4.99 -16.40
N LEU A 180 -0.88 -5.73 -16.83
CA LEU A 180 -1.15 -7.11 -16.39
C LEU A 180 -0.39 -8.17 -17.21
N SER A 181 0.33 -7.79 -18.26
CA SER A 181 1.06 -8.74 -19.10
C SER A 181 2.25 -9.36 -18.34
N GLU A 182 2.36 -10.70 -18.42
CA GLU A 182 3.47 -11.46 -17.82
C GLU A 182 4.83 -11.12 -18.46
N ASP A 183 4.82 -10.59 -19.69
CA ASP A 183 6.00 -10.17 -20.44
C ASP A 183 6.59 -8.85 -19.95
N ARG A 184 5.88 -8.11 -19.11
CA ARG A 184 6.47 -6.99 -18.40
C ARG A 184 7.31 -7.58 -17.27
N PRO A 185 8.63 -7.33 -17.22
CA PRO A 185 9.34 -7.55 -15.97
C PRO A 185 8.55 -6.82 -14.89
N ILE A 186 8.32 -7.48 -13.76
CA ILE A 186 7.93 -6.80 -12.51
C ILE A 186 9.14 -5.95 -12.01
N LEU A 187 10.06 -5.62 -12.92
CA LEU A 187 11.50 -5.36 -12.80
C LEU A 187 12.29 -6.56 -12.30
#